data_AF-A0A7R9TW55-F1
#
_entry.id   AF-A0A7R9TW55-F1
#
_cell.length_a   1.000
_cell.length_b   1.000
_cell.length_c   1.000
_cell.angle_alpha   90.00
_cell.angle_beta   90.00
_cell.angle_gamma   90.00
#
_symmetry.space_group_name_H-M   'P 1'
#
loop_
_entity.id
_entity.type
_entity.pdbx_description
1 polymer ?
#
loop_
_entity_poly.entity_id
_entity_poly.type
_entity_poly.pdbx_seq_one_letter_code
_entity_poly.pdbx_strand_id
1 'polypeptide(L)'
;GGAAGSGQGGHGGGRGNGSQRVEAEHTGVLKMRGLPFTTTKGEIIEFFDAFAGSLTEDNIHIRVQQDGRATGEAFVEFASVEESQAAMVCNRKDLTSGANTRYVELFVSSREEATRYAIRHAQ
;
A
#
# COMPACT_ATOMS: atom_id res chain seq x y z
N GLY A 1 10.10 -39.70 42.14
CA GLY A 1 10.80 -38.58 41.49
C GLY A 1 10.71 -38.76 39.99
N GLY A 2 10.38 -37.69 39.27
CA GLY A 2 10.14 -37.63 37.82
C GLY A 2 8.65 -37.53 37.50
N ALA A 3 8.17 -36.74 36.55
CA ALA A 3 8.72 -35.62 35.78
C ALA A 3 7.53 -34.82 35.21
N ALA A 4 7.79 -33.59 34.79
CA ALA A 4 6.83 -32.56 34.36
C ALA A 4 5.99 -32.90 33.11
N GLY A 5 4.91 -32.14 32.91
CA GLY A 5 4.11 -32.14 31.69
C GLY A 5 2.99 -31.09 31.70
N SER A 6 3.34 -29.81 31.75
CA SER A 6 2.41 -28.69 31.51
C SER A 6 2.16 -28.50 30.01
N GLY A 7 0.96 -28.85 29.54
CA GLY A 7 0.48 -28.53 28.19
C GLY A 7 -0.51 -27.37 28.22
N GLN A 8 -0.10 -26.22 27.68
CA GLN A 8 -0.95 -25.07 27.39
C GLN A 8 -1.20 -24.97 25.88
N GLY A 9 -2.40 -24.52 25.51
CA GLY A 9 -2.61 -23.80 24.25
C GLY A 9 -3.47 -24.53 23.21
N GLY A 10 -4.79 -24.49 23.39
CA GLY A 10 -5.76 -24.86 22.36
C GLY A 10 -6.92 -23.86 22.35
N HIS A 11 -6.72 -22.70 21.75
CA HIS A 11 -7.82 -21.80 21.38
C HIS A 11 -7.94 -21.78 19.85
N GLY A 12 -8.68 -22.75 19.35
CA GLY A 12 -9.36 -22.61 18.07
C GLY A 12 -10.58 -21.72 18.26
N GLY A 13 -10.78 -20.78 17.34
CA GLY A 13 -12.02 -20.01 17.27
C GLY A 13 -11.94 -18.82 16.33
N GLY A 14 -12.92 -18.73 15.43
CA GLY A 14 -13.28 -17.50 14.71
C GLY A 14 -13.02 -17.58 13.21
N ARG A 15 -13.90 -18.20 12.43
CA ARG A 15 -15.09 -17.57 11.81
C ARG A 15 -14.72 -16.40 10.90
N GLY A 16 -14.85 -16.63 9.60
CA GLY A 16 -14.84 -15.55 8.61
C GLY A 16 -15.89 -14.50 8.96
N ASN A 17 -15.51 -13.25 8.79
CA ASN A 17 -16.43 -12.14 8.70
C ASN A 17 -15.85 -11.12 7.71
N GLY A 18 -16.59 -10.87 6.63
CA GLY A 18 -16.32 -9.76 5.75
C GLY A 18 -16.55 -8.43 6.45
N SER A 19 -15.91 -7.40 5.93
CA SER A 19 -16.33 -5.99 6.08
C SER A 19 -16.46 -5.42 7.49
N GLN A 20 -15.41 -5.53 8.31
CA GLN A 20 -15.03 -4.43 9.20
C GLN A 20 -13.59 -4.09 8.91
N ARG A 21 -13.38 -3.14 7.99
CA ARG A 21 -12.14 -2.37 8.00
C ARG A 21 -12.19 -1.62 9.32
N VAL A 22 -11.44 -2.07 10.32
CA VAL A 22 -10.86 -1.14 11.28
C VAL A 22 -10.31 -0.03 10.41
N GLU A 23 -10.81 1.20 10.54
CA GLU A 23 -10.22 2.35 9.86
C GLU A 23 -8.76 2.35 10.31
N ALA A 24 -7.90 1.78 9.47
CA ALA A 24 -6.51 1.60 9.82
C ALA A 24 -5.97 3.00 10.07
N GLU A 25 -5.31 3.18 11.21
CA GLU A 25 -4.76 4.47 11.56
C GLU A 25 -3.77 4.89 10.48
N HIS A 26 -3.94 6.11 9.99
CA HIS A 26 -3.06 6.64 8.96
C HIS A 26 -1.64 6.74 9.52
N THR A 27 -0.68 6.13 8.83
CA THR A 27 0.74 6.11 9.22
C THR A 27 1.59 7.07 8.38
N GLY A 28 0.97 7.85 7.50
CA GLY A 28 1.66 8.61 6.45
C GLY A 28 1.89 7.83 5.16
N VAL A 29 1.52 6.54 5.10
CA VAL A 29 1.71 5.70 3.91
C VAL A 29 0.37 5.26 3.33
N LEU A 30 0.20 5.43 2.02
CA LEU A 30 -0.92 4.86 1.27
C LEU A 30 -0.45 3.79 0.31
N LYS A 31 -1.23 2.72 0.19
CA LYS A 31 -1.14 1.73 -0.88
C LYS A 31 -2.11 2.10 -1.99
N MET A 32 -1.62 2.11 -3.22
CA MET A 32 -2.39 2.25 -4.46
C MET A 32 -2.59 0.87 -5.10
N ARG A 33 -3.79 0.63 -5.65
CA ARG A 33 -4.10 -0.57 -6.45
C ARG A 33 -4.84 -0.19 -7.72
N GLY A 34 -4.61 -0.96 -8.78
CA GLY A 34 -5.30 -0.80 -10.06
C GLY A 34 -4.54 0.08 -11.05
N LEU A 35 -3.26 0.34 -10.80
CA LEU A 35 -2.44 1.15 -11.69
C LEU A 35 -2.27 0.44 -13.04
N PRO A 36 -2.32 1.17 -14.17
CA PRO A 36 -1.74 0.68 -15.42
C PRO A 36 -0.32 0.15 -15.22
N PHE A 37 0.06 -0.91 -15.94
CA PHE A 37 1.40 -1.49 -15.79
C PHE A 37 2.53 -0.59 -16.32
N THR A 38 2.18 0.44 -17.09
CA THR A 38 3.11 1.44 -17.62
C THR A 38 3.23 2.67 -16.72
N THR A 39 2.49 2.71 -15.60
CA THR A 39 2.47 3.88 -14.72
C THR A 39 3.86 4.23 -14.21
N THR A 40 4.22 5.50 -14.33
CA THR A 40 5.48 6.07 -13.87
C THR A 40 5.32 6.72 -12.50
N LYS A 41 6.44 6.98 -11.81
CA LYS A 41 6.43 7.72 -10.55
C LYS A 41 5.92 9.15 -10.73
N GLY A 42 6.31 9.82 -11.83
CA GLY A 42 5.81 11.15 -12.18
C GLY A 42 4.28 11.21 -12.32
N GLU A 43 3.68 10.25 -13.03
CA GLU A 43 2.21 10.17 -13.16
C GLU A 43 1.51 9.93 -11.80
N ILE A 44 2.15 9.24 -10.85
CA ILE A 44 1.64 9.10 -9.48
C ILE A 44 1.73 10.41 -8.70
N ILE A 45 2.80 11.19 -8.87
CA ILE A 45 2.90 12.54 -8.28
C ILE A 45 1.79 13.44 -8.83
N GLU A 46 1.56 13.41 -10.14
CA GLU A 46 0.47 14.16 -10.79
C GLU A 46 -0.92 13.72 -10.32
N PHE A 47 -1.13 12.42 -10.05
CA PHE A 47 -2.37 11.91 -9.46
C PHE A 47 -2.67 12.50 -8.06
N PHE A 48 -1.62 12.85 -7.33
CA PHE A 48 -1.68 13.57 -6.04
C PHE A 48 -1.27 15.04 -6.21
N ASP A 49 -1.77 15.72 -7.25
CA ASP A 49 -1.41 17.10 -7.63
C ASP A 49 -1.30 18.10 -6.45
N ALA A 50 -2.23 18.06 -5.50
CA ALA A 50 -2.26 18.90 -4.32
C ALA A 50 -1.03 18.72 -3.39
N PHE A 51 -0.29 17.63 -3.55
CA PHE A 51 0.89 17.24 -2.79
C PHE A 51 2.16 17.17 -3.66
N ALA A 52 2.10 17.61 -4.93
CA ALA A 52 3.25 17.56 -5.83
C ALA A 52 4.46 18.40 -5.36
N GLY A 53 4.24 19.34 -4.42
CA GLY A 53 5.32 20.10 -3.77
C GLY A 53 6.01 19.36 -2.61
N SER A 54 5.39 18.34 -2.03
CA SER A 54 5.95 17.53 -0.93
C SER A 54 6.35 16.12 -1.36
N LEU A 55 5.75 15.58 -2.42
CA LEU A 55 6.07 14.26 -2.97
C LEU A 55 7.20 14.33 -3.99
N THR A 56 8.13 13.38 -3.87
CA THR A 56 9.22 13.13 -4.83
C THR A 56 9.19 11.69 -5.31
N GLU A 57 9.97 11.35 -6.33
CA GLU A 57 10.08 9.98 -6.81
C GLU A 57 10.61 9.00 -5.75
N ASP A 58 11.39 9.48 -4.77
CA ASP A 58 11.91 8.66 -3.68
C ASP A 58 10.82 8.23 -2.70
N ASN A 59 9.72 8.99 -2.61
CA ASN A 59 8.55 8.65 -1.80
C ASN A 59 7.67 7.56 -2.42
N ILE A 60 7.94 7.16 -3.67
CA ILE A 60 7.07 6.30 -4.47
C ILE A 60 7.75 4.97 -4.76
N HIS A 61 7.10 3.90 -4.34
CA HIS A 61 7.56 2.53 -4.55
C HIS A 61 6.54 1.75 -5.37
N ILE A 62 6.77 1.65 -6.68
CA ILE A 62 5.97 0.79 -7.56
C ILE A 62 6.40 -0.65 -7.36
N ARG A 63 5.44 -1.52 -7.05
CA ARG A 63 5.70 -2.94 -6.86
C ARG A 63 5.88 -3.60 -8.22
N VAL A 64 6.99 -4.31 -8.37
CA VAL A 64 7.30 -5.11 -9.56
C VAL A 64 7.39 -6.59 -9.20
N GLN A 65 7.24 -7.49 -10.17
CA GLN A 65 7.52 -8.92 -10.06
C GLN A 65 9.00 -9.20 -10.31
N GLN A 66 9.44 -10.43 -10.02
CA GLN A 66 10.82 -10.88 -10.26
C GLN A 66 11.23 -10.79 -11.74
N ASP A 67 10.27 -10.85 -12.66
CA ASP A 67 10.48 -10.66 -14.10
C ASP A 67 10.56 -9.17 -14.52
N GLY A 68 10.50 -8.25 -13.56
CA GLY A 68 10.55 -6.80 -13.76
C GLY A 68 9.21 -6.15 -14.11
N ARG A 69 8.12 -6.91 -14.25
CA ARG A 69 6.82 -6.33 -14.62
C ARG A 69 6.14 -5.68 -13.42
N ALA A 70 5.59 -4.49 -13.61
CA ALA A 70 4.77 -3.83 -12.60
C ALA A 70 3.51 -4.65 -12.25
N THR A 71 3.14 -4.68 -10.97
CA THR A 71 1.98 -5.45 -10.50
C THR A 71 0.67 -4.67 -10.52
N GLY A 72 0.72 -3.39 -10.90
CA GLY A 72 -0.40 -2.46 -10.74
C GLY A 72 -0.65 -2.03 -9.29
N GLU A 73 0.36 -2.20 -8.43
CA GLU A 73 0.35 -1.75 -7.03
C GLU A 73 1.53 -0.81 -6.79
N ALA A 74 1.33 0.20 -5.94
CA ALA A 74 2.40 1.07 -5.47
C ALA A 74 2.16 1.49 -4.03
N PHE A 75 3.21 1.98 -3.38
CA PHE A 75 3.15 2.63 -2.06
C PHE A 75 3.66 4.06 -2.20
N VAL A 76 3.01 4.98 -1.49
CA VAL A 76 3.37 6.40 -1.46
C VAL A 76 3.52 6.83 -0.01
N GLU A 77 4.70 7.35 0.31
CA GLU A 77 5.03 7.90 1.62
C GLU A 77 4.86 9.43 1.61
N PHE A 78 3.82 9.92 2.28
CA PHE A 78 3.55 11.34 2.43
C PHE A 78 4.43 11.95 3.54
N ALA A 79 4.59 13.27 3.54
CA ALA A 79 5.41 13.95 4.53
C ALA A 79 4.80 13.87 5.94
N SER A 80 3.48 13.71 6.04
CA SER A 80 2.77 13.57 7.31
C SER A 80 1.56 12.65 7.23
N VAL A 81 1.03 12.30 8.40
CA VAL A 81 -0.21 11.53 8.56
C VAL A 81 -1.39 12.30 7.96
N GLU A 82 -1.46 13.60 8.21
CA GLU A 82 -2.51 14.52 7.76
C GLU A 82 -2.54 14.62 6.22
N GLU A 83 -1.37 14.67 5.58
CA GLU A 83 -1.28 14.63 4.12
C GLU A 83 -1.84 13.32 3.57
N SER A 84 -1.48 12.18 4.16
CA SER A 84 -2.02 10.88 3.75
C SER A 84 -3.54 10.77 3.95
N GLN A 85 -4.09 11.43 4.97
CA GLN A 85 -5.53 11.51 5.19
C GLN A 85 -6.21 12.37 4.13
N ALA A 86 -5.68 13.56 3.88
CA ALA A 86 -6.21 14.46 2.86
C ALA A 86 -6.14 13.85 1.45
N ALA A 87 -5.07 13.09 1.14
CA ALA A 87 -4.90 12.39 -0.13
C ALA A 87 -5.96 11.30 -0.40
N MET A 88 -6.69 10.83 0.60
CA MET A 88 -7.79 9.86 0.41
C MET A 88 -8.94 10.41 -0.44
N VAL A 89 -9.03 11.73 -0.65
CA VAL A 89 -9.95 12.33 -1.61
C VAL A 89 -9.69 11.86 -3.05
N CYS A 90 -8.49 11.38 -3.35
CA CYS A 90 -8.15 10.79 -4.64
C CYS A 90 -8.57 9.32 -4.79
N ASN A 91 -9.14 8.69 -3.75
CA ASN A 91 -9.59 7.32 -3.85
C ASN A 91 -10.67 7.16 -4.93
N ARG A 92 -10.50 6.16 -5.81
CA ARG A 92 -11.33 5.86 -6.98
C ARG A 92 -11.30 6.92 -8.09
N LYS A 93 -10.30 7.81 -8.10
CA LYS A 93 -10.02 8.67 -9.26
C LYS A 93 -9.35 7.88 -10.38
N ASP A 94 -9.48 8.39 -11.59
CA ASP A 94 -8.80 7.85 -12.78
C ASP A 94 -7.33 8.25 -12.81
N LEU A 95 -6.47 7.30 -13.18
CA LEU A 95 -5.10 7.54 -13.59
C LEU A 95 -4.93 7.02 -15.02
N THR A 96 -4.40 7.88 -15.89
CA THR A 96 -4.11 7.54 -17.28
C THR A 96 -2.60 7.44 -17.48
N SER A 97 -2.14 6.33 -18.06
CA SER A 97 -0.76 6.16 -18.48
C SER A 97 -0.74 5.63 -19.92
N GLY A 98 -0.10 6.39 -20.82
CA GLY A 98 -0.21 6.16 -22.26
C GLY A 98 -1.67 6.15 -22.74
N ALA A 99 -2.11 5.03 -23.33
CA ALA A 99 -3.47 4.84 -23.84
C ALA A 99 -4.41 4.11 -22.84
N ASN A 100 -3.97 3.86 -21.60
CA ASN A 100 -4.71 3.07 -20.62
C ASN A 100 -5.13 3.93 -19.43
N THR A 101 -6.43 3.92 -19.13
CA THR A 101 -7.00 4.59 -17.95
C THR A 101 -7.57 3.56 -17.01
N ARG A 102 -7.29 3.70 -15.71
CA ARG A 102 -7.81 2.83 -14.67
C ARG A 102 -8.24 3.65 -13.45
N TYR A 103 -9.30 3.19 -12.79
CA TYR A 103 -9.67 3.68 -11.46
C TYR A 103 -8.67 3.15 -10.43
N VAL A 104 -8.07 4.07 -9.67
CA VAL A 104 -7.11 3.75 -8.63
C VAL A 104 -7.80 3.68 -7.29
N GLU A 105 -7.62 2.58 -6.56
CA GLU A 105 -8.06 2.44 -5.17
C GLU A 105 -6.92 2.76 -4.20
N LEU A 106 -7.24 3.51 -3.15
CA LEU A 106 -6.32 3.86 -2.08
C LEU A 106 -6.69 3.14 -0.78
N PHE A 107 -5.65 2.68 -0.08
CA PHE A 107 -5.76 2.00 1.20
C PHE A 107 -4.71 2.58 2.14
N VAL A 108 -5.11 2.80 3.40
CA VAL A 108 -4.13 3.08 4.45
C VAL A 108 -3.18 1.88 4.57
N SER A 109 -1.89 2.18 4.65
CA SER A 109 -0.84 1.18 4.78
C SER A 109 0.19 1.66 5.82
N SER A 110 1.34 0.99 5.89
CA SER A 110 2.45 1.35 6.76
C SER A 110 3.79 1.22 6.07
N ARG A 111 4.79 1.94 6.58
CA ARG A 111 6.19 1.83 6.12
C ARG A 111 6.69 0.39 6.17
N GLU A 112 6.25 -0.37 7.16
CA GLU A 112 6.65 -1.75 7.37
C GLU A 112 6.03 -2.69 6.32
N GLU A 113 4.79 -2.42 5.91
CA GLU A 113 4.18 -3.09 4.76
C GLU A 113 4.91 -2.73 3.46
N ALA A 114 5.11 -1.43 3.19
CA ALA A 114 5.84 -0.96 2.01
C ALA A 114 7.24 -1.58 1.91
N THR A 115 7.97 -1.59 3.03
CA THR A 115 9.30 -2.20 3.16
C THR A 115 9.26 -3.70 2.92
N ARG A 116 8.27 -4.42 3.46
CA ARG A 116 8.13 -5.86 3.23
C ARG A 116 7.98 -6.21 1.74
N TYR A 117 7.31 -5.35 0.97
CA TYR A 117 7.19 -5.54 -0.48
C TYR A 117 8.44 -5.10 -1.24
N ALA A 118 9.16 -4.08 -0.75
CA ALA A 118 10.46 -3.69 -1.31
C ALA A 118 11.54 -4.77 -1.07
N ILE A 119 11.58 -5.39 0.11
CA ILE A 119 12.60 -6.38 0.51
C ILE A 119 12.41 -7.74 -0.17
N ARG A 120 11.18 -8.13 -0.54
CA ARG A 120 10.92 -9.40 -1.24
C ARG A 120 11.55 -9.51 -2.64
N HIS A 121 12.20 -8.45 -3.11
CA HIS A 121 13.01 -8.42 -4.34
C HIS A 121 14.48 -8.79 -4.15
N ALA A 122 14.95 -8.99 -2.93
CA ALA A 122 16.37 -9.22 -2.63
C ALA A 122 16.74 -10.68 -2.27
N GLN A 123 15.95 -11.68 -2.64
CA GLN A 123 16.30 -13.10 -2.45
C GLN A 123 16.16 -13.92 -3.73
#